data_AF-A0A349DL29-F1
#
_entry.id   AF-A0A349DL29-F1
#
_cell.length_a   1.000
_cell.length_b   1.000
_cell.length_c   1.000
_cell.angle_alpha   90.00
_cell.angle_beta   90.00
_cell.angle_gamma   90.00
#
_symmetry.space_group_name_H-M   'P 1'
#
loop_
_entity.id
_entity.type
_entity.pdbx_description
1 polymer ?
#
loop_
_entity_poly.entity_id
_entity_poly.type
_entity_poly.pdbx_seq_one_letter_code
_entity_poly.pdbx_strand_id
1 'polypeptide(L)'
;MKHLLKISLLVFILPNLSQAQRHQTTTDSLRQELQRQRMINKKLIKAKILLEYKLENGRTPQDDSLQKLLDNVRQEVRIYRQEALRLKNLLESAYRMTDSLQRAYDALPKQKPASPSTSKKLNGSNALFAMTMRAIPGEILRNRFSPSTRARRTDRVQVVFKLTRAPLPGEKLTIRLFDDSNTEILLFPDYHNKLGKPTPINQNLIIKPDINYFRRFARGNYSIRLFLTNTNQGIHNQAIGITEFSLR
;
A
#
# COMPACT_ATOMS: atom_id res chain seq x y z
N MET A 1 -71.53 23.31 -6.32
CA MET A 1 -71.38 23.50 -4.87
C MET A 1 -70.09 22.85 -4.43
N LYS A 2 -69.23 23.59 -3.68
CA LYS A 2 -68.36 23.13 -2.56
C LYS A 2 -67.31 22.04 -2.90
N HIS A 3 -66.00 22.14 -2.67
CA HIS A 3 -65.11 22.95 -1.82
C HIS A 3 -63.69 22.74 -2.40
N LEU A 4 -62.92 23.77 -2.80
CA LEU A 4 -61.85 24.40 -2.01
C LEU A 4 -61.30 23.56 -0.84
N LEU A 5 -60.00 23.27 -0.87
CA LEU A 5 -58.94 23.96 -0.10
C LEU A 5 -57.84 22.98 0.40
N LYS A 6 -56.57 23.42 0.29
CA LYS A 6 -55.44 23.19 1.23
C LYS A 6 -54.78 21.78 1.19
N ILE A 7 -53.46 21.56 1.29
CA ILE A 7 -52.33 22.31 1.88
C ILE A 7 -50.99 21.87 1.25
N SER A 8 -50.11 22.86 1.07
CA SER A 8 -48.64 22.88 1.07
C SER A 8 -47.89 21.72 1.79
N LEU A 9 -46.86 21.15 1.15
CA LEU A 9 -45.64 20.78 1.86
C LEU A 9 -44.38 20.89 0.98
N LEU A 10 -43.35 21.44 1.61
CA LEU A 10 -41.98 21.72 1.17
C LEU A 10 -41.22 20.54 0.53
N VAL A 11 -40.45 20.89 -0.51
CA VAL A 11 -38.97 20.86 -0.61
C VAL A 11 -38.20 19.61 -0.11
N PHE A 12 -37.21 19.22 -0.95
CA PHE A 12 -36.18 18.18 -0.86
C PHE A 12 -36.56 16.81 -1.45
N ILE A 13 -35.98 16.50 -2.62
CA ILE A 13 -35.11 15.32 -2.89
C ILE A 13 -34.74 15.34 -4.39
N LEU A 14 -33.56 15.87 -4.72
CA LEU A 14 -32.68 15.28 -5.73
C LEU A 14 -31.56 14.63 -4.89
N PRO A 15 -31.23 13.32 -5.06
CA PRO A 15 -30.58 12.85 -6.29
C PRO A 15 -30.82 11.34 -6.58
N ASN A 16 -32.05 10.86 -6.78
CA ASN A 16 -32.29 9.42 -7.04
C ASN A 16 -32.66 9.06 -8.50
N LEU A 17 -32.80 10.03 -9.39
CA LEU A 17 -33.21 9.77 -10.77
C LEU A 17 -32.09 9.21 -11.66
N SER A 18 -30.82 9.52 -11.36
CA SER A 18 -29.66 9.11 -12.17
C SER A 18 -29.26 7.64 -11.95
N GLN A 19 -29.54 7.06 -10.78
CA GLN A 19 -29.27 5.64 -10.51
C GLN A 19 -30.36 4.73 -11.11
N ALA A 20 -31.63 5.14 -11.08
CA ALA A 20 -32.72 4.38 -11.69
C ALA A 20 -32.56 4.24 -13.22
N GLN A 21 -32.12 5.31 -13.91
CA GLN A 21 -31.84 5.27 -15.35
C GLN A 21 -30.61 4.41 -15.69
N ARG A 22 -29.58 4.37 -14.81
CA ARG A 22 -28.41 3.49 -14.97
C ARG A 22 -28.75 2.01 -14.70
N HIS A 23 -29.65 1.73 -13.77
CA HIS A 23 -30.15 0.38 -13.51
C HIS A 23 -31.06 -0.14 -14.62
N GLN A 24 -31.91 0.72 -15.21
CA GLN A 24 -32.76 0.33 -16.35
C GLN A 24 -31.93 0.00 -17.60
N THR A 25 -30.95 0.84 -17.93
CA THR A 25 -30.03 0.62 -19.07
C THR A 25 -29.16 -0.63 -18.92
N THR A 26 -28.75 -0.98 -17.69
CA THR A 26 -28.03 -2.24 -17.43
C THR A 26 -28.96 -3.46 -17.51
N THR A 27 -30.20 -3.38 -17.02
CA THR A 27 -31.16 -4.49 -17.17
C THR A 27 -31.56 -4.73 -18.61
N ASP A 28 -31.70 -3.69 -19.43
CA ASP A 28 -32.04 -3.81 -20.84
C ASP A 28 -30.87 -4.35 -21.67
N SER A 29 -29.64 -3.93 -21.35
CA SER A 29 -28.41 -4.49 -21.93
C SER A 29 -28.25 -5.99 -21.63
N LEU A 30 -28.49 -6.39 -20.37
CA LEU A 30 -28.46 -7.81 -19.98
C LEU A 30 -29.57 -8.63 -20.65
N ARG A 31 -30.77 -8.07 -20.83
CA ARG A 31 -31.86 -8.73 -21.56
C ARG A 31 -31.53 -8.90 -23.04
N GLN A 32 -30.90 -7.90 -23.65
CA GLN A 32 -30.48 -7.95 -25.04
C GLN A 32 -29.36 -8.98 -25.26
N GLU A 33 -28.42 -9.09 -24.33
CA GLU A 33 -27.36 -10.10 -24.37
C GLU A 33 -27.92 -11.51 -24.13
N LEU A 34 -28.86 -11.68 -23.21
CA LEU A 34 -29.56 -12.96 -23.00
C LEU A 34 -30.33 -13.39 -24.27
N GLN A 35 -30.99 -12.46 -24.96
CA GLN A 35 -31.67 -12.75 -26.23
C GLN A 35 -30.68 -13.13 -27.34
N ARG A 36 -29.53 -12.45 -27.43
CA ARG A 36 -28.45 -12.84 -28.35
C ARG A 36 -27.94 -14.24 -28.05
N GLN A 37 -27.66 -14.55 -26.79
CA GLN A 37 -27.23 -15.90 -26.40
C GLN A 37 -28.29 -16.96 -26.69
N ARG A 38 -29.58 -16.67 -26.50
CA ARG A 38 -30.67 -17.59 -26.88
C ARG A 38 -30.72 -17.85 -28.38
N MET A 39 -30.51 -16.82 -29.20
CA MET A 39 -30.47 -16.97 -30.65
C MET A 39 -29.24 -17.76 -31.11
N ILE A 40 -28.09 -17.53 -30.48
CA ILE A 40 -26.85 -18.29 -30.72
C ILE A 40 -27.05 -19.75 -30.33
N ASN A 41 -27.61 -20.02 -29.15
CA ASN A 41 -27.89 -21.38 -28.69
C ASN A 41 -28.90 -22.11 -29.60
N LYS A 42 -29.93 -21.42 -30.10
CA LYS A 42 -30.88 -22.01 -31.06
C LYS A 42 -30.21 -22.37 -32.39
N LYS A 43 -29.25 -21.55 -32.86
CA LYS A 43 -28.44 -21.86 -34.05
C LYS A 43 -27.51 -23.05 -33.81
N LEU A 44 -26.86 -23.11 -32.64
CA LEU A 44 -25.98 -24.21 -32.26
C LEU A 44 -26.73 -25.54 -32.14
N ILE A 45 -27.94 -25.54 -31.57
CA ILE A 45 -28.78 -26.76 -31.48
C ILE A 45 -29.16 -27.26 -32.88
N LYS A 46 -29.57 -26.36 -33.78
CA LYS A 46 -29.88 -26.74 -35.17
C LYS A 46 -28.66 -27.29 -35.90
N ALA A 47 -27.49 -26.67 -35.73
CA ALA A 47 -26.24 -27.14 -36.31
C ALA A 47 -25.85 -28.52 -35.75
N LYS A 48 -26.01 -28.73 -34.45
CA LYS A 48 -25.77 -30.02 -33.79
C LYS A 48 -26.65 -31.13 -34.36
N ILE A 49 -27.96 -30.91 -34.48
CA ILE A 49 -28.90 -31.90 -35.06
C ILE A 49 -28.53 -32.23 -36.51
N LEU A 50 -28.17 -31.21 -37.30
CA LEU A 50 -27.77 -31.40 -38.70
C LEU A 50 -26.45 -32.18 -38.83
N LEU A 51 -25.51 -31.97 -37.90
CA LEU A 51 -24.24 -32.70 -37.86
C LEU A 51 -24.44 -34.14 -37.37
N GLU A 52 -25.28 -34.36 -36.37
CA GLU A 52 -25.63 -35.70 -35.87
C GLU A 52 -26.30 -36.53 -36.98
N TYR A 53 -27.24 -35.94 -37.74
CA TYR A 53 -27.88 -36.59 -38.90
C TYR A 53 -26.89 -36.94 -40.03
N LYS A 54 -25.84 -36.13 -40.23
CA LYS A 54 -24.78 -36.39 -41.21
C LYS A 54 -23.80 -37.45 -40.74
N LEU A 55 -23.50 -37.48 -39.43
CA LEU A 55 -22.67 -38.50 -38.79
C LEU A 55 -23.30 -39.90 -38.84
N GLU A 56 -24.63 -39.99 -38.72
CA GLU A 56 -25.34 -41.28 -38.82
C GLU A 56 -25.37 -41.87 -40.24
N ASN A 57 -25.23 -41.06 -41.29
CA ASN A 57 -25.52 -41.47 -42.67
C ASN A 57 -24.32 -41.45 -43.64
N GLY A 58 -23.09 -41.12 -43.23
CA GLY A 58 -22.04 -40.76 -44.20
C GLY A 58 -20.59 -41.11 -43.87
N ARG A 59 -20.28 -42.38 -43.54
CA ARG A 59 -18.89 -42.83 -43.28
C ARG A 59 -17.94 -42.61 -44.46
N THR A 60 -17.16 -41.53 -44.42
CA THR A 60 -16.10 -41.19 -45.39
C THR A 60 -14.87 -40.58 -44.68
N PRO A 61 -13.68 -40.47 -45.30
CA PRO A 61 -12.43 -39.99 -44.66
C PRO A 61 -12.49 -38.58 -44.05
N GLN A 62 -13.52 -37.78 -44.40
CA GLN A 62 -13.83 -36.52 -43.72
C GLN A 62 -14.29 -36.72 -42.28
N ASP A 63 -14.88 -37.87 -41.94
CA ASP A 63 -15.31 -38.21 -40.59
C ASP A 63 -14.14 -38.43 -39.64
N ASP A 64 -13.00 -38.94 -40.10
CA ASP A 64 -11.80 -39.06 -39.26
C ASP A 64 -11.26 -37.68 -38.88
N SER A 65 -11.40 -36.70 -39.77
CA SER A 65 -11.00 -35.31 -39.51
C SER A 65 -11.99 -34.59 -38.61
N LEU A 66 -13.30 -34.83 -38.79
CA LEU A 66 -14.35 -34.32 -37.92
C LEU A 66 -14.29 -34.95 -36.52
N GLN A 67 -13.92 -36.22 -36.43
CA GLN A 67 -13.73 -36.94 -35.18
C GLN A 67 -12.53 -36.39 -34.42
N LYS A 68 -11.40 -36.15 -35.10
CA LYS A 68 -10.24 -35.45 -34.51
C LYS A 68 -10.60 -34.04 -34.03
N LEU A 69 -11.38 -33.29 -34.81
CA LEU A 69 -11.83 -31.96 -34.41
C LEU A 69 -12.76 -32.03 -33.19
N LEU A 70 -13.68 -32.99 -33.16
CA LEU A 70 -14.59 -33.22 -32.04
C LEU A 70 -13.82 -33.58 -30.76
N ASP A 71 -12.80 -34.42 -30.88
CA ASP A 71 -11.97 -34.81 -29.75
C ASP A 71 -11.08 -33.65 -29.26
N ASN A 72 -10.55 -32.82 -30.15
CA ASN A 72 -9.88 -31.56 -29.79
C ASN A 72 -10.82 -30.60 -29.05
N VAL A 73 -12.01 -30.37 -29.56
CA VAL A 73 -13.01 -29.50 -28.91
C VAL A 73 -13.42 -30.06 -27.54
N ARG A 74 -13.56 -31.39 -27.41
CA ARG A 74 -13.83 -32.04 -26.12
C ARG A 74 -12.68 -31.85 -25.14
N GLN A 75 -11.43 -31.92 -25.60
CA GLN A 75 -10.27 -31.65 -24.76
C GLN A 75 -10.24 -30.19 -24.30
N GLU A 76 -10.45 -29.23 -25.19
CA GLU A 76 -10.52 -27.82 -24.83
C GLU A 76 -11.64 -27.55 -23.82
N VAL A 77 -12.83 -28.10 -24.02
CA VAL A 77 -13.95 -27.98 -23.07
C VAL A 77 -13.58 -28.57 -21.70
N ARG A 78 -12.82 -29.67 -21.65
CA ARG A 78 -12.33 -30.23 -20.37
C ARG A 78 -11.36 -29.28 -19.68
N ILE A 79 -10.43 -28.68 -20.43
CA ILE A 79 -9.47 -27.69 -19.91
C ILE A 79 -10.22 -26.49 -19.34
N TYR A 80 -11.17 -25.93 -20.09
CA TYR A 80 -11.97 -24.78 -19.63
C TYR A 80 -12.80 -25.13 -18.38
N ARG A 81 -13.33 -26.34 -18.27
CA ARG A 81 -14.05 -26.79 -17.07
C ARG A 81 -13.13 -26.89 -15.85
N GLN A 82 -11.91 -27.42 -16.02
CA GLN A 82 -10.92 -27.50 -14.95
C GLN A 82 -10.50 -26.10 -14.49
N GLU A 83 -10.28 -25.17 -15.41
CA GLU A 83 -9.91 -23.81 -15.07
C GLU A 83 -11.07 -23.05 -14.39
N ALA A 84 -12.31 -23.25 -14.83
CA ALA A 84 -13.48 -22.70 -14.15
C ALA A 84 -13.62 -23.22 -12.70
N LEU A 85 -13.34 -24.51 -12.46
CA LEU A 85 -13.31 -25.08 -11.11
C LEU A 85 -12.17 -24.48 -10.27
N ARG A 86 -10.98 -24.31 -10.84
CA ARG A 86 -9.85 -23.67 -10.17
C ARG A 86 -10.19 -22.24 -9.77
N LEU A 87 -10.74 -21.46 -10.69
CA LEU A 87 -11.17 -20.07 -10.43
C LEU A 87 -12.27 -20.02 -9.36
N LYS A 88 -13.23 -20.95 -9.38
CA LYS A 88 -14.25 -21.05 -8.34
C LYS A 88 -13.63 -21.29 -6.96
N ASN A 89 -12.68 -22.22 -6.85
CA ASN A 89 -12.00 -22.52 -5.59
C ASN A 89 -11.17 -21.34 -5.09
N LEU A 90 -10.49 -20.61 -5.99
CA LEU A 90 -9.77 -19.38 -5.65
C LEU A 90 -10.71 -18.31 -5.12
N LEU A 91 -11.84 -18.09 -5.80
CA LEU A 91 -12.87 -17.14 -5.38
C LEU A 91 -13.41 -17.48 -3.99
N GLU A 92 -13.73 -18.76 -3.74
CA GLU A 92 -14.22 -19.22 -2.44
C GLU A 92 -13.17 -19.04 -1.34
N SER A 93 -11.89 -19.30 -1.64
CA SER A 93 -10.80 -19.06 -0.69
C SER A 93 -10.62 -17.57 -0.37
N ALA A 94 -10.75 -16.69 -1.37
CA ALA A 94 -10.68 -15.25 -1.19
C ALA A 94 -11.83 -14.75 -0.31
N TYR A 95 -13.07 -15.24 -0.53
CA TYR A 95 -14.21 -14.91 0.32
C TYR A 95 -14.00 -15.33 1.77
N ARG A 96 -13.46 -16.53 2.02
CA ARG A 96 -13.15 -16.99 3.38
C ARG A 96 -12.08 -16.11 4.05
N MET A 97 -11.07 -15.68 3.30
CA MET A 97 -10.05 -14.75 3.81
C MET A 97 -10.64 -13.37 4.12
N THR A 98 -11.49 -12.83 3.26
CA THR A 98 -12.14 -11.53 3.52
C THR A 98 -13.05 -11.59 4.74
N ASP A 99 -13.80 -12.68 4.90
CA ASP A 99 -14.65 -12.88 6.09
C ASP A 99 -13.80 -13.02 7.36
N SER A 100 -12.68 -13.74 7.28
CA SER A 100 -11.74 -13.85 8.40
C SER A 100 -11.11 -12.51 8.76
N LEU A 101 -10.73 -11.70 7.76
CA LEU A 101 -10.16 -10.37 7.97
C LEU A 101 -11.21 -9.41 8.54
N GLN A 102 -12.45 -9.47 8.06
CA GLN A 102 -13.55 -8.67 8.57
C GLN A 102 -13.84 -9.03 10.03
N ARG A 103 -13.89 -10.33 10.37
CA ARG A 103 -14.02 -10.77 11.76
C ARG A 103 -12.84 -10.33 12.62
N ALA A 104 -11.61 -10.41 12.11
CA ALA A 104 -10.45 -9.91 12.83
C ALA A 104 -10.53 -8.40 13.08
N TYR A 105 -10.99 -7.64 12.08
CA TYR A 105 -11.21 -6.20 12.19
C TYR A 105 -12.32 -5.84 13.20
N ASP A 106 -13.42 -6.59 13.20
CA ASP A 106 -14.54 -6.38 14.12
C ASP A 106 -14.23 -6.86 15.54
N ALA A 107 -13.37 -7.87 15.69
CA ALA A 107 -12.88 -8.38 16.97
C ALA A 107 -11.72 -7.56 17.55
N LEU A 108 -11.10 -6.67 16.76
CA LEU A 108 -10.29 -5.62 17.34
C LEU A 108 -11.23 -4.80 18.23
N PRO A 109 -10.93 -4.64 19.53
CA PRO A 109 -11.69 -3.68 20.32
C PRO A 109 -11.61 -2.34 19.58
N LYS A 110 -12.71 -1.56 19.59
CA LYS A 110 -12.71 -0.14 19.19
C LYS A 110 -11.84 0.67 20.17
N GLN A 111 -10.58 0.27 20.33
CA GLN A 111 -9.53 1.01 20.95
C GLN A 111 -9.29 2.21 20.02
N LYS A 112 -9.99 3.31 20.33
CA LYS A 112 -9.28 4.60 20.39
C LYS A 112 -7.92 4.28 21.01
N PRO A 113 -6.78 4.65 20.40
CA PRO A 113 -5.49 4.18 20.85
C PRO A 113 -5.29 4.58 22.31
N ALA A 114 -5.53 3.62 23.21
CA ALA A 114 -5.01 3.62 24.55
C ALA A 114 -3.55 3.18 24.40
N SER A 115 -2.76 4.11 23.86
CA SER A 115 -1.32 4.13 24.09
C SER A 115 -1.11 4.04 25.60
N PRO A 116 -0.18 3.20 26.09
CA PRO A 116 0.02 3.00 27.52
C PRO A 116 0.16 4.35 28.21
N SER A 117 -0.63 4.50 29.27
CA SER A 117 -0.80 5.67 30.11
C SER A 117 0.51 6.12 30.75
N THR A 118 1.29 6.89 29.99
CA THR A 118 2.18 7.96 30.47
C THR A 118 2.18 9.16 29.52
N SER A 119 1.17 9.29 28.65
CA SER A 119 0.85 10.59 28.06
C SER A 119 0.03 11.39 29.07
N LYS A 120 0.74 12.05 30.01
CA LYS A 120 0.27 13.38 30.45
C LYS A 120 -0.15 14.11 29.18
N LYS A 121 -1.37 14.64 29.13
CA LYS A 121 -1.81 15.59 28.10
C LYS A 121 -0.79 16.73 28.06
N LEU A 122 0.27 16.56 27.27
CA LEU A 122 1.15 17.64 26.87
C LEU A 122 0.32 18.44 25.89
N ASN A 123 -0.05 19.65 26.31
CA ASN A 123 -0.68 20.67 25.49
C ASN A 123 -0.10 20.60 24.06
N GLY A 124 -0.90 20.09 23.12
CA GLY A 124 -0.47 19.63 21.80
C GLY A 124 0.01 20.73 20.85
N SER A 125 0.25 21.94 21.35
CA SER A 125 0.72 23.08 20.59
C SER A 125 2.23 23.32 20.67
N ASN A 126 2.99 22.57 21.49
CA ASN A 126 4.42 22.89 21.69
C ASN A 126 5.39 21.69 21.79
N ALA A 127 4.99 20.51 21.29
CA ALA A 127 5.85 19.33 21.28
C ALA A 127 6.92 19.39 20.17
N LEU A 128 8.15 18.98 20.50
CA LEU A 128 9.28 19.00 19.58
C LEU A 128 9.34 17.69 18.77
N PHE A 129 9.15 17.78 17.45
CA PHE A 129 9.23 16.64 16.54
C PHE A 129 10.08 16.97 15.32
N ALA A 130 10.65 15.94 14.69
CA ALA A 130 11.30 16.06 13.39
C ALA A 130 10.27 15.89 12.26
N MET A 131 9.99 16.99 11.55
CA MET A 131 9.27 17.02 10.29
C MET A 131 10.28 16.82 9.15
N THR A 132 10.01 15.97 8.17
CA THR A 132 10.84 15.81 6.96
C THR A 132 12.30 15.37 7.20
N MET A 133 12.51 14.32 8.00
CA MET A 133 13.83 13.72 8.17
C MET A 133 14.22 12.91 6.92
N ARG A 134 15.45 13.11 6.42
CA ARG A 134 16.01 12.41 5.26
C ARG A 134 17.48 12.10 5.50
N ALA A 135 17.92 10.94 5.03
CA ALA A 135 19.30 10.51 5.04
C ALA A 135 19.85 10.42 3.60
N ILE A 136 21.00 11.03 3.37
CA ILE A 136 21.67 11.05 2.08
C ILE A 136 23.06 10.43 2.26
N PRO A 137 23.26 9.16 1.86
CA PRO A 137 24.55 8.51 1.94
C PRO A 137 25.52 8.99 0.85
N GLY A 138 26.80 9.13 1.18
CA GLY A 138 27.89 9.16 0.20
C GLY A 138 29.21 9.75 0.72
N GLU A 139 30.25 9.69 -0.12
CA GLU A 139 31.50 10.42 0.09
C GLU A 139 31.23 11.94 -0.09
N ILE A 140 31.00 12.65 1.01
CA ILE A 140 30.71 14.11 0.99
C ILE A 140 32.03 14.87 0.82
N LEU A 141 32.68 14.67 -0.33
CA LEU A 141 33.78 15.50 -0.83
C LEU A 141 33.35 16.08 -2.18
N ARG A 142 33.00 17.37 -2.15
CA ARG A 142 32.92 18.32 -3.28
C ARG A 142 32.30 17.75 -4.56
N ASN A 143 30.96 17.69 -4.69
CA ASN A 143 30.16 17.67 -5.95
C ASN A 143 30.66 16.88 -7.19
N ARG A 144 31.66 16.00 -7.09
CA ARG A 144 32.42 15.45 -8.23
C ARG A 144 32.11 13.99 -8.52
N PHE A 145 31.31 13.33 -7.68
CA PHE A 145 31.00 11.90 -7.84
C PHE A 145 29.56 11.69 -8.31
N SER A 146 29.38 10.76 -9.25
CA SER A 146 28.07 10.28 -9.67
C SER A 146 27.32 9.61 -8.50
N PRO A 147 25.96 9.61 -8.51
CA PRO A 147 25.17 8.93 -7.48
C PRO A 147 25.58 7.47 -7.24
N SER A 148 25.97 6.74 -8.29
CA SER A 148 26.40 5.34 -8.22
C SER A 148 27.74 5.16 -7.51
N THR A 149 28.71 6.03 -7.78
CA THR A 149 30.01 6.01 -7.09
C THR A 149 29.87 6.43 -5.64
N ARG A 150 28.99 7.40 -5.34
CA ARG A 150 28.68 7.82 -3.95
C ARG A 150 28.11 6.68 -3.11
N ALA A 151 27.15 5.92 -3.66
CA ALA A 151 26.54 4.80 -2.94
C ALA A 151 27.55 3.70 -2.56
N ARG A 152 28.55 3.44 -3.42
CA ARG A 152 29.54 2.38 -3.24
C ARG A 152 30.69 2.72 -2.28
N ARG A 153 30.89 4.00 -1.93
CA ARG A 153 31.99 4.50 -1.08
C ARG A 153 31.49 5.40 0.04
N THR A 154 30.42 4.99 0.70
CA THR A 154 29.80 5.77 1.78
C THR A 154 30.64 5.68 3.06
N ASP A 155 31.38 6.74 3.39
CA ASP A 155 32.04 6.93 4.69
C ASP A 155 31.22 7.85 5.63
N ARG A 156 30.28 8.61 5.05
CA ARG A 156 29.50 9.65 5.72
C ARG A 156 28.05 9.60 5.27
N VAL A 157 27.15 10.01 6.16
CA VAL A 157 25.74 10.21 5.83
C VAL A 157 25.36 11.63 6.22
N GLN A 158 24.75 12.34 5.29
CA GLN A 158 24.15 13.63 5.55
C GLN A 158 22.70 13.42 6.01
N VAL A 159 22.38 13.93 7.19
CA VAL A 159 21.04 13.89 7.78
C VAL A 159 20.46 15.28 7.72
N VAL A 160 19.37 15.43 6.99
CA VAL A 160 18.64 16.69 6.84
C VAL A 160 17.27 16.52 7.47
N PHE A 161 16.89 17.42 8.37
CA PHE A 161 15.58 17.38 9.00
C PHE A 161 15.12 18.77 9.40
N LYS A 162 13.81 18.93 9.55
CA LYS A 162 13.17 20.14 10.07
C LYS A 162 12.56 19.82 11.43
N LEU A 163 12.68 20.71 12.41
CA LEU A 163 12.02 20.59 13.70
C LEU A 163 10.71 21.40 13.70
N THR A 164 9.72 20.97 14.47
CA THR A 164 8.48 21.74 14.68
C THR A 164 8.74 23.11 15.31
N ARG A 165 9.78 23.21 16.15
CA ARG A 165 10.26 24.44 16.78
C ARG A 165 11.74 24.33 17.14
N ALA A 166 12.33 25.42 17.61
CA ALA A 166 13.66 25.38 18.20
C ALA A 166 13.66 24.58 19.52
N PRO A 167 14.74 23.86 19.85
CA PRO A 167 14.93 23.26 21.17
C PRO A 167 14.98 24.32 22.26
N LEU A 168 14.32 24.04 23.38
CA LEU A 168 14.32 24.90 24.56
C LEU A 168 15.53 24.61 25.47
N PRO A 169 15.91 25.53 26.37
CA PRO A 169 16.89 25.24 27.42
C PRO A 169 16.47 24.00 28.24
N GLY A 170 17.37 23.03 28.38
CA GLY A 170 17.10 21.74 29.04
C GLY A 170 16.65 20.62 28.09
N GLU A 171 16.41 20.91 26.81
CA GLU A 171 16.19 19.90 25.78
C GLU A 171 17.52 19.54 25.09
N LYS A 172 17.91 18.28 25.18
CA LYS A 172 19.07 17.71 24.50
C LYS A 172 18.61 16.75 23.42
N LEU A 173 19.10 16.99 22.21
CA LEU A 173 18.88 16.10 21.08
C LEU A 173 20.06 15.14 20.94
N THR A 174 19.79 13.89 20.58
CA THR A 174 20.82 12.88 20.25
C THR A 174 20.40 12.11 19.00
N ILE A 175 21.37 11.78 18.14
CA ILE A 175 21.14 10.99 16.94
C ILE A 175 21.79 9.64 17.14
N ARG A 176 21.08 8.58 16.77
CA ARG A 176 21.60 7.22 16.79
C ARG A 176 21.38 6.56 15.44
N LEU A 177 22.31 5.71 15.07
CA LEU A 177 22.32 4.95 13.84
C LEU A 177 22.14 3.47 14.19
N PHE A 178 21.31 2.77 13.42
CA PHE A 178 21.06 1.35 13.58
C PHE A 178 21.24 0.63 12.25
N ASP A 179 21.73 -0.61 12.30
CA ASP A 179 21.77 -1.52 11.16
C ASP A 179 20.42 -2.22 10.91
N ASP A 180 20.42 -3.17 9.97
CA ASP A 180 19.26 -3.99 9.60
C ASP A 180 18.78 -4.92 10.73
N SER A 181 19.71 -5.28 11.62
CA SER A 181 19.49 -6.08 12.80
C SER A 181 19.07 -5.24 14.01
N ASN A 182 18.84 -3.93 13.81
CA ASN A 182 18.48 -2.95 14.85
C ASN A 182 19.53 -2.82 15.97
N THR A 183 20.80 -3.14 15.66
CA THR A 183 21.95 -2.92 16.53
C THR A 183 22.44 -1.49 16.38
N GLU A 184 22.71 -0.82 17.50
CA GLU A 184 23.23 0.55 17.48
C GLU A 184 24.68 0.58 16.97
N ILE A 185 24.90 1.35 15.92
CA ILE A 185 26.24 1.66 15.42
C ILE A 185 26.67 2.97 16.08
N LEU A 186 27.78 2.90 16.81
CA LEU A 186 28.38 4.07 17.44
C LEU A 186 28.77 5.10 16.37
N LEU A 187 28.52 6.37 16.68
CA LEU A 187 28.82 7.49 15.80
C LEU A 187 29.96 8.32 16.39
N PHE A 188 30.80 8.88 15.53
CA PHE A 188 31.79 9.87 15.95
C PHE A 188 31.08 11.06 16.62
N PRO A 189 31.59 11.60 17.74
CA PRO A 189 30.91 12.64 18.50
C PRO A 189 30.95 14.05 17.86
N ASP A 190 31.51 14.19 16.65
CA ASP A 190 31.73 15.47 15.97
C ASP A 190 30.44 16.23 15.61
N TYR A 191 29.31 15.53 15.51
CA TYR A 191 28.00 16.12 15.23
C TYR A 191 27.34 16.79 16.44
N HIS A 192 27.74 16.47 17.68
CA HIS A 192 27.07 16.96 18.88
C HIS A 192 27.01 18.49 18.95
N ASN A 193 28.10 19.17 18.55
CA ASN A 193 28.20 20.64 18.58
C ASN A 193 27.34 21.34 17.51
N LYS A 194 26.79 20.57 16.56
CA LYS A 194 25.94 21.08 15.47
C LYS A 194 24.46 20.83 15.74
N LEU A 195 24.15 19.90 16.63
CA LEU A 195 22.79 19.48 16.93
C LEU A 195 22.17 20.37 18.00
N GLY A 196 20.94 20.82 17.76
CA GLY A 196 20.14 21.51 18.78
C GLY A 196 20.57 22.96 19.09
N LYS A 197 21.24 23.63 18.15
CA LYS A 197 21.43 25.09 18.24
C LYS A 197 20.05 25.77 18.37
N PRO A 198 19.93 26.85 19.15
CA PRO A 198 18.64 27.51 19.41
C PRO A 198 17.99 28.14 18.16
N THR A 199 18.70 28.19 17.03
CA THR A 199 18.28 28.93 15.84
C THR A 199 17.93 28.13 14.58
N PRO A 200 18.36 26.87 14.32
CA PRO A 200 17.92 26.19 13.11
C PRO A 200 16.72 25.27 13.37
N ILE A 201 15.55 25.73 12.93
CA ILE A 201 14.40 24.87 12.60
C ILE A 201 14.82 23.84 11.55
N ASN A 202 15.69 24.21 10.61
CA ASN A 202 16.25 23.30 9.61
C ASN A 202 17.66 22.89 10.01
N GLN A 203 17.87 21.60 10.20
CA GLN A 203 19.14 21.02 10.64
C GLN A 203 19.74 20.19 9.52
N ASN A 204 21.06 20.31 9.38
CA ASN A 204 21.85 19.56 8.43
C ASN A 204 23.13 19.08 9.12
N LEU A 205 23.25 17.76 9.26
CA LEU A 205 24.30 17.13 10.01
C LEU A 205 25.00 16.09 9.15
N ILE A 206 26.28 15.92 9.39
CA ILE A 206 27.05 14.84 8.79
C ILE A 206 27.42 13.92 9.93
N ILE A 207 27.00 12.66 9.83
CA ILE A 207 27.35 11.61 10.79
C ILE A 207 28.32 10.61 10.15
N LYS A 208 29.16 10.02 10.99
CA LYS A 208 30.14 9.00 10.59
C LYS A 208 30.17 7.89 11.64
N PRO A 209 30.29 6.62 11.24
CA PRO A 209 30.40 5.51 12.17
C PRO A 209 31.76 5.53 12.87
N ASP A 210 31.77 5.32 14.18
CA ASP A 210 32.95 5.21 15.05
C ASP A 210 33.42 3.75 15.10
N ILE A 211 33.85 3.23 13.94
CA ILE A 211 34.39 1.86 13.83
C ILE A 211 35.81 1.95 13.29
N ASN A 212 36.74 1.26 13.96
CA ASN A 212 38.16 1.39 13.72
C ASN A 212 38.62 0.84 12.33
N TYR A 213 39.57 1.57 11.73
CA TYR A 213 40.44 1.28 10.59
C TYR A 213 39.90 1.05 9.15
N PHE A 214 38.64 0.66 8.89
CA PHE A 214 38.13 0.53 7.50
C PHE A 214 36.89 1.37 7.12
N ARG A 215 36.60 2.43 7.88
CA ARG A 215 35.93 3.72 7.52
C ARG A 215 34.82 3.71 6.46
N ARG A 216 33.94 2.71 6.38
CA ARG A 216 32.81 2.72 5.45
C ARG A 216 31.60 2.05 6.07
N PHE A 217 30.43 2.56 5.74
CA PHE A 217 29.21 1.80 5.94
C PHE A 217 29.27 0.53 5.09
N ALA A 218 28.88 -0.60 5.65
CA ALA A 218 28.68 -1.81 4.88
C ALA A 218 27.46 -1.65 3.94
N ARG A 219 27.32 -2.56 2.99
CA ARG A 219 26.05 -2.68 2.25
C ARG A 219 24.98 -3.18 3.20
N GLY A 220 23.78 -2.63 3.10
CA GLY A 220 22.70 -2.97 4.02
C GLY A 220 21.65 -1.87 4.13
N ASN A 221 20.63 -2.15 4.93
CA ASN A 221 19.62 -1.19 5.33
C ASN A 221 20.00 -0.59 6.68
N TYR A 222 19.77 0.70 6.82
CA TYR A 222 20.11 1.44 8.01
C TYR A 222 18.95 2.35 8.40
N SER A 223 18.78 2.56 9.70
CA SER A 223 17.84 3.54 10.23
C SER A 223 18.55 4.56 11.12
N ILE A 224 18.16 5.82 10.98
CA ILE A 224 18.65 6.92 11.81
C ILE A 224 17.47 7.42 12.62
N ARG A 225 17.67 7.48 13.94
CA ARG A 225 16.65 7.93 14.89
C ARG A 225 17.13 9.16 15.63
N LEU A 226 16.25 10.14 15.77
CA LEU A 226 16.47 11.34 16.55
C LEU A 226 15.75 11.19 17.90
N PHE A 227 16.47 11.40 18.98
CA PHE A 227 15.98 11.27 20.34
C PHE A 227 16.03 12.61 21.09
N LEU A 228 15.02 12.84 21.91
CA LEU A 228 14.89 13.97 22.83
C LEU A 228 15.05 13.51 24.27
N THR A 229 15.90 14.22 25.00
CA THR A 229 15.97 14.18 26.46
C THR A 229 15.63 15.57 26.98
N ASN A 230 14.58 15.69 27.79
CA ASN A 230 14.18 16.95 28.42
C ASN A 230 14.29 16.80 29.94
N THR A 231 15.28 17.45 30.54
CA THR A 231 15.55 17.39 31.98
C THR A 231 14.41 17.98 32.81
N ASN A 232 13.74 19.01 32.29
CA ASN A 232 12.69 19.73 33.01
C ASN A 232 11.38 18.94 33.08
N GLN A 233 11.16 18.06 32.09
CA GLN A 233 9.95 17.24 31.98
C GLN A 233 10.17 15.77 32.39
N GLY A 234 11.41 15.39 32.75
CA GLY A 234 11.77 14.00 33.05
C GLY A 234 11.65 13.05 31.85
N ILE A 235 11.76 13.59 30.63
CA ILE A 235 11.69 12.80 29.39
C ILE A 235 13.10 12.35 29.06
N HIS A 236 13.29 11.04 28.88
CA HIS A 236 14.59 10.46 28.57
C HIS A 236 14.51 9.64 27.27
N ASN A 237 15.39 9.93 26.31
CA ASN A 237 15.52 9.17 25.07
C ASN A 237 14.19 8.91 24.34
N GLN A 238 13.32 9.92 24.25
CA GLN A 238 12.09 9.80 23.47
C GLN A 238 12.41 9.94 21.98
N ALA A 239 12.03 8.96 21.16
CA ALA A 239 12.18 9.07 19.72
C ALA A 239 11.23 10.16 19.17
N ILE A 240 11.79 11.14 18.45
CA ILE A 240 11.05 12.27 17.87
C ILE A 240 11.16 12.33 16.34
N GLY A 241 11.92 11.41 15.73
CA GLY A 241 12.10 11.33 14.29
C GLY A 241 12.81 10.05 13.86
N ILE A 242 12.46 9.53 12.69
CA ILE A 242 13.10 8.37 12.06
C ILE A 242 13.24 8.60 10.55
N THR A 243 14.34 8.11 9.99
CA THR A 243 14.53 7.97 8.55
C THR A 243 15.32 6.70 8.27
N GLU A 244 15.11 6.13 7.10
CA GLU A 244 15.81 4.93 6.65
C GLU A 244 16.58 5.23 5.37
N PHE A 245 17.64 4.47 5.14
CA PHE A 245 18.39 4.49 3.88
C PHE A 245 19.03 3.13 3.62
N SER A 246 19.30 2.85 2.35
CA SER A 246 19.92 1.59 1.91
C SER A 246 21.19 1.86 1.15
N LEU A 247 22.20 1.00 1.37
CA LEU A 247 23.46 0.99 0.64
C LEU A 247 23.57 -0.31 -0.15
N ARG A 248 23.75 -0.17 -1.47
CA ARG A 248 23.81 -1.28 -2.44
C ARG A 248 25.21 -1.56 -2.97
#